data_AF-A0A5D5AHY2-F1
#
_entry.id   AF-A0A5D5AHY2-F1
#
_cell.length_a   1.000
_cell.length_b   1.000
_cell.length_c   1.000
_cell.angle_alpha   90.00
_cell.angle_beta   90.00
_cell.angle_gamma   90.00
#
_symmetry.space_group_name_H-M   'P 1'
#
loop_
_entity.id
_entity.type
_entity.pdbx_description
1 polymer ?
#
loop_
_entity_poly.entity_id
_entity_poly.type
_entity_poly.pdbx_seq_one_letter_code
_entity_poly.pdbx_strand_id
1 'polypeptide(L)'
;MSVIRQPGVLGRTTRRRVVGVGVAFVAAAVETLAVGVWFLLLVGSPSTSTALAGLGILFCGALVRTGLFGVATSELSELIKPWRLGAALAMTASWVVWLFVAQTVGGPVGLAAGTLVLGGALLVQFLFERYVFRLRPPARLELTPILSATLLALGGATLLASVWFVNLAVVSPPISVDTTTVVVRIEAVQIAVVVFGVLAFVAHQRRCQRLLRS
;
A
#
# COMPACT_ATOMS: atom_id res chain seq x y z
N MET A 1 -27.99 38.87 -23.00
CA MET A 1 -27.62 37.88 -21.97
C MET A 1 -27.04 36.66 -22.67
N SER A 2 -25.72 36.51 -22.69
CA SER A 2 -25.02 35.40 -23.38
C SER A 2 -24.51 34.41 -22.33
N VAL A 3 -25.16 33.24 -22.27
CA VAL A 3 -24.75 32.12 -21.42
C VAL A 3 -23.79 31.25 -22.24
N ILE A 4 -22.49 31.47 -22.05
CA ILE A 4 -21.44 30.62 -22.63
C ILE A 4 -21.49 29.27 -21.92
N ARG A 5 -22.19 28.30 -22.50
CA ARG A 5 -22.06 26.88 -22.14
C ARG A 5 -20.67 26.43 -22.59
N GLN A 6 -19.73 26.25 -21.66
CA GLN A 6 -18.45 25.59 -21.92
C GLN A 6 -18.66 24.06 -21.93
N PRO A 7 -18.71 23.38 -23.09
CA PRO A 7 -18.99 21.94 -23.14
C PRO A 7 -17.75 21.10 -22.81
N GLY A 8 -16.56 21.72 -22.73
CA GLY A 8 -15.28 21.03 -22.55
C GLY A 8 -14.84 20.78 -21.10
N VAL A 9 -15.50 21.38 -20.10
CA VAL A 9 -15.04 21.29 -18.69
C VAL A 9 -15.44 19.96 -18.05
N LEU A 10 -16.62 19.44 -18.37
CA LEU A 10 -17.14 18.15 -17.85
C LEU A 10 -16.35 16.92 -18.34
N GLY A 11 -15.83 16.94 -19.57
CA GLY A 11 -15.02 15.84 -20.11
C GLY A 11 -13.62 15.77 -19.48
N ARG A 12 -13.01 16.93 -19.18
CA ARG A 12 -11.64 17.03 -18.66
C ARG A 12 -11.56 16.61 -17.19
N THR A 13 -12.57 16.94 -16.39
CA THR A 13 -12.67 16.51 -14.98
C THR A 13 -12.90 15.01 -14.87
N THR A 14 -13.74 14.44 -15.74
CA THR A 14 -14.04 13.00 -15.75
C THR A 14 -12.81 12.19 -16.17
N ARG A 15 -12.10 12.59 -17.22
CA ARG A 15 -10.86 11.91 -17.65
C ARG A 15 -9.77 11.94 -16.57
N ARG A 16 -9.55 13.08 -15.90
CA ARG A 16 -8.59 13.16 -14.78
C ARG A 16 -8.98 12.26 -13.62
N ARG A 17 -10.28 12.17 -13.30
CA ARG A 17 -10.77 11.30 -12.23
C ARG A 17 -10.54 9.82 -12.54
N VAL A 18 -10.81 9.39 -13.77
CA VAL A 18 -10.60 8.00 -14.21
C VAL A 18 -9.12 7.64 -14.15
N VAL A 19 -8.23 8.50 -14.67
CA VAL A 19 -6.78 8.28 -14.60
C VAL A 19 -6.29 8.22 -13.15
N GLY A 20 -6.76 9.11 -12.28
CA GLY A 20 -6.40 9.10 -10.86
C GLY A 20 -6.84 7.83 -10.12
N VAL A 21 -8.05 7.33 -10.42
CA VAL A 21 -8.55 6.07 -9.86
C VAL A 21 -7.74 4.88 -10.39
N GLY A 22 -7.41 4.87 -11.68
CA GLY A 22 -6.58 3.83 -12.29
C GLY A 22 -5.18 3.77 -11.67
N VAL A 23 -4.51 4.92 -11.53
CA VAL A 23 -3.18 4.99 -10.87
C VAL A 23 -3.27 4.53 -9.42
N ALA A 24 -4.30 4.95 -8.67
CA ALA A 24 -4.51 4.52 -7.29
C ALA A 24 -4.75 3.00 -7.20
N PHE A 25 -5.51 2.43 -8.13
CA PHE A 25 -5.77 1.00 -8.20
C PHE A 25 -4.50 0.20 -8.47
N VAL A 26 -3.71 0.60 -9.47
CA VAL A 26 -2.44 -0.07 -9.79
C VAL A 26 -1.44 0.07 -8.65
N ALA A 27 -1.31 1.26 -8.05
CA ALA A 27 -0.43 1.47 -6.90
C ALA A 27 -0.83 0.60 -5.71
N ALA A 28 -2.13 0.48 -5.43
CA ALA A 28 -2.65 -0.38 -4.38
C ALA A 28 -2.42 -1.86 -4.69
N ALA A 29 -2.66 -2.30 -5.93
CA ALA A 29 -2.42 -3.67 -6.35
C ALA A 29 -0.95 -4.05 -6.21
N VAL A 30 -0.03 -3.19 -6.67
CA VAL A 30 1.42 -3.39 -6.53
C VAL A 30 1.82 -3.47 -5.05
N GLU A 31 1.32 -2.56 -4.21
CA GLU A 31 1.64 -2.58 -2.78
C GLU A 31 1.05 -3.81 -2.07
N THR A 32 -0.17 -4.21 -2.42
CA THR A 32 -0.84 -5.41 -1.89
C THR A 32 -0.08 -6.66 -2.25
N LEU A 33 0.34 -6.79 -3.51
CA LEU A 33 1.14 -7.93 -3.96
C LEU A 33 2.52 -7.93 -3.31
N ALA A 34 3.19 -6.77 -3.26
CA ALA A 34 4.54 -6.68 -2.68
C ALA A 34 4.52 -7.03 -1.19
N VAL A 35 3.63 -6.39 -0.41
CA VAL A 35 3.52 -6.63 1.04
C VAL A 35 2.96 -8.02 1.31
N GLY A 36 1.94 -8.46 0.58
CA GLY A 36 1.33 -9.78 0.75
C GLY A 36 2.31 -10.92 0.46
N VAL A 37 3.02 -10.87 -0.67
CA VAL A 37 4.01 -11.89 -1.02
C VAL A 37 5.19 -11.88 -0.05
N TRP A 38 5.73 -10.70 0.29
CA TRP A 38 6.78 -10.58 1.29
C TRP A 38 6.38 -11.18 2.64
N PHE A 39 5.18 -10.85 3.11
CA PHE A 39 4.65 -11.32 4.38
C PHE A 39 4.42 -12.84 4.38
N LEU A 40 3.86 -13.39 3.29
CA LEU A 40 3.68 -14.84 3.13
C LEU A 40 5.01 -15.58 3.10
N LEU A 41 6.04 -15.05 2.43
CA LEU A 41 7.37 -15.66 2.40
C LEU A 41 8.00 -15.71 3.80
N LEU A 42 7.90 -14.63 4.56
CA LEU A 42 8.45 -14.54 5.91
C LEU A 42 7.75 -15.45 6.92
N VAL A 43 6.43 -15.53 6.84
CA VAL A 43 5.62 -16.35 7.75
C VAL A 43 5.72 -17.83 7.40
N GLY A 44 5.70 -18.18 6.12
CA GLY A 44 5.63 -19.56 5.65
C GLY A 44 6.95 -20.34 5.74
N SER A 45 8.09 -19.68 5.50
CA SER A 45 9.39 -20.33 5.55
C SER A 45 10.48 -19.32 5.92
N PRO A 46 10.75 -19.09 7.22
CA PRO A 46 11.74 -18.13 7.66
C PRO A 46 13.15 -18.68 7.41
N SER A 47 13.75 -18.29 6.28
CA SER A 47 15.14 -18.55 5.96
C SER A 47 15.81 -17.26 5.47
N THR A 48 17.14 -17.22 5.51
CA THR A 48 17.87 -16.04 5.03
C THR A 48 17.59 -15.74 3.56
N SER A 49 17.38 -16.78 2.74
CA SER A 49 17.09 -16.62 1.31
C SER A 49 15.68 -16.08 1.07
N THR A 50 14.66 -16.54 1.81
CA THR A 50 13.30 -16.01 1.69
C THR A 50 13.19 -14.59 2.21
N ALA A 51 13.92 -14.25 3.28
CA ALA A 51 14.01 -12.88 3.79
C ALA A 51 14.63 -11.92 2.76
N LEU A 52 15.73 -12.31 2.11
CA LEU A 52 16.36 -11.52 1.04
C LEU A 52 15.47 -11.39 -0.20
N ALA A 53 14.84 -12.49 -0.63
CA ALA A 53 13.89 -12.46 -1.74
C ALA A 53 12.70 -11.54 -1.43
N GLY A 54 12.14 -11.66 -0.23
CA GLY A 54 11.06 -10.81 0.24
C GLY A 54 11.43 -9.33 0.30
N LEU A 55 12.63 -8.98 0.78
CA LEU A 55 13.14 -7.61 0.77
C LEU A 55 13.25 -7.06 -0.65
N GLY A 56 13.75 -7.86 -1.59
CA GLY A 56 13.81 -7.51 -3.01
C GLY A 56 12.42 -7.23 -3.60
N ILE A 57 11.43 -8.04 -3.27
CA ILE A 57 10.03 -7.86 -3.70
C ILE A 57 9.44 -6.58 -3.13
N LEU A 58 9.60 -6.32 -1.84
CA LEU A 58 9.16 -5.07 -1.22
C LEU A 58 9.80 -3.85 -1.88
N PHE A 59 11.12 -3.91 -2.11
CA PHE A 59 11.86 -2.80 -2.70
C PHE A 59 11.45 -2.55 -4.14
N CYS A 60 11.32 -3.60 -4.95
CA CYS A 60 10.82 -3.50 -6.32
C CYS A 60 9.39 -2.93 -6.34
N GLY A 61 8.50 -3.41 -5.47
CA GLY A 61 7.14 -2.88 -5.34
C GLY A 61 7.13 -1.40 -4.96
N ALA A 62 7.98 -0.99 -4.01
CA ALA A 62 8.12 0.42 -3.63
C ALA A 62 8.67 1.30 -4.77
N LEU A 63 9.61 0.79 -5.56
CA LEU A 63 10.11 1.47 -6.77
C LEU A 63 9.04 1.62 -7.85
N VAL A 64 8.28 0.55 -8.13
CA VAL A 64 7.18 0.61 -9.10
C VAL A 64 6.11 1.60 -8.63
N ARG A 65 5.75 1.58 -7.34
CA ARG A 65 4.79 2.52 -6.75
C ARG A 65 5.26 3.96 -6.87
N THR A 66 6.49 4.26 -6.45
CA THR A 66 7.04 5.61 -6.57
C THR A 66 7.09 6.04 -8.03
N GLY A 67 7.49 5.14 -8.94
CA GLY A 67 7.46 5.26 -10.40
C GLY A 67 6.10 5.73 -10.93
N LEU A 68 5.03 4.97 -10.65
CA LEU A 68 3.65 5.24 -11.05
C LEU A 68 3.19 6.64 -10.62
N PHE A 69 3.49 7.04 -9.38
CA PHE A 69 3.15 8.37 -8.90
C PHE A 69 3.85 9.48 -9.69
N GLY A 70 5.12 9.31 -10.05
CA GLY A 70 5.81 10.34 -10.85
C GLY A 70 5.38 10.37 -12.30
N VAL A 71 5.05 9.23 -12.92
CA VAL A 71 4.45 9.22 -14.28
C VAL A 71 3.12 9.97 -14.28
N ALA A 72 2.35 9.88 -13.18
CA ALA A 72 1.10 10.61 -13.04
C ALA A 72 1.26 12.12 -12.81
N THR A 73 2.42 12.58 -12.31
CA THR A 73 2.64 14.00 -11.91
C THR A 73 3.65 14.77 -12.77
N SER A 74 4.56 14.13 -13.51
CA SER A 74 5.64 14.80 -14.26
C SER A 74 6.09 14.06 -15.53
N GLU A 75 6.86 14.75 -16.38
CA GLU A 75 7.48 14.17 -17.58
C GLU A 75 8.47 13.02 -17.24
N LEU A 76 8.47 11.99 -18.09
CA LEU A 76 9.17 10.70 -17.91
C LEU A 76 10.70 10.83 -17.68
N SER A 77 11.29 11.97 -18.01
CA SER A 77 12.74 12.24 -17.97
C SER A 77 13.32 12.30 -16.55
N GLU A 78 12.47 12.38 -15.52
CA GLU A 78 12.91 12.51 -14.11
C GLU A 78 12.82 11.19 -13.32
N LEU A 79 12.76 10.04 -14.00
CA LEU A 79 12.45 8.77 -13.35
C LEU A 79 13.46 8.35 -12.27
N ILE A 80 14.73 8.74 -12.43
CA ILE A 80 15.87 8.36 -11.59
C ILE A 80 16.38 9.56 -10.78
N LYS A 81 15.53 10.15 -9.93
CA LYS A 81 16.01 11.12 -8.93
C LYS A 81 16.37 10.40 -7.62
N PRO A 82 17.49 10.76 -6.96
CA PRO A 82 17.98 10.06 -5.76
C PRO A 82 16.98 10.07 -4.60
N TRP A 83 16.15 11.12 -4.51
CA TRP A 83 15.10 11.20 -3.48
C TRP A 83 13.98 10.17 -3.67
N ARG A 84 13.73 9.67 -4.90
CA ARG A 84 12.74 8.58 -5.15
C ARG A 84 13.23 7.27 -4.60
N LEU A 85 14.51 6.99 -4.82
CA LEU A 85 15.16 5.82 -4.26
C LEU A 85 15.14 5.88 -2.73
N GLY A 86 15.42 7.06 -2.16
CA GLY A 86 15.29 7.31 -0.73
C GLY A 86 13.88 7.07 -0.18
N ALA A 87 12.82 7.51 -0.89
CA ALA A 87 11.45 7.26 -0.49
C ALA A 87 11.07 5.77 -0.57
N ALA A 88 11.50 5.07 -1.62
CA ALA A 88 11.30 3.63 -1.75
C ALA A 88 12.02 2.86 -0.62
N LEU A 89 13.27 3.22 -0.33
CA LEU A 89 14.05 2.65 0.78
C LEU A 89 13.37 2.93 2.13
N ALA A 90 12.92 4.16 2.38
CA ALA A 90 12.20 4.51 3.61
C ALA A 90 10.91 3.71 3.76
N MET A 91 10.16 3.50 2.67
CA MET A 91 8.96 2.66 2.67
C MET A 91 9.31 1.22 3.06
N THR A 92 10.32 0.63 2.43
CA THR A 92 10.75 -0.74 2.75
C THR A 92 11.25 -0.87 4.18
N ALA A 93 12.04 0.10 4.65
CA ALA A 93 12.54 0.11 6.02
C ALA A 93 11.38 0.21 7.03
N SER A 94 10.34 1.00 6.72
CA SER A 94 9.17 1.13 7.58
C SER A 94 8.44 -0.20 7.77
N TRP A 95 8.26 -0.99 6.71
CA TRP A 95 7.67 -2.33 6.79
C TRP A 95 8.53 -3.31 7.59
N VAL A 96 9.85 -3.28 7.39
CA VAL A 96 10.78 -4.14 8.12
C VAL A 96 10.83 -3.79 9.61
N VAL A 97 10.97 -2.51 9.94
CA VAL A 97 10.99 -2.01 11.32
C VAL A 97 9.67 -2.33 12.02
N TRP A 98 8.55 -2.16 11.33
CA TRP A 98 7.23 -2.56 11.85
C TRP A 98 7.20 -4.01 12.30
N LEU A 99 7.59 -4.93 11.42
CA LEU A 99 7.55 -6.37 11.70
C LEU A 99 8.57 -6.75 12.79
N PHE A 100 9.75 -6.14 12.78
CA PHE A 100 10.76 -6.31 13.80
C PHE A 100 10.28 -5.86 15.19
N VAL A 101 9.69 -4.66 15.30
CA VAL A 101 9.13 -4.15 16.56
C VAL A 101 8.00 -5.05 17.04
N ALA A 102 7.12 -5.47 16.14
CA ALA A 102 6.03 -6.35 16.52
C ALA A 102 6.58 -7.67 17.06
N GLN A 103 7.50 -8.33 16.35
CA GLN A 103 8.08 -9.62 16.74
C GLN A 103 8.87 -9.56 18.05
N THR A 104 9.63 -8.48 18.29
CA THR A 104 10.44 -8.34 19.51
C THR A 104 9.59 -8.18 20.76
N VAL A 105 8.47 -7.49 20.66
CA VAL A 105 7.54 -7.31 21.79
C VAL A 105 6.59 -8.50 21.94
N GLY A 106 6.11 -9.04 20.81
CA GLY A 106 5.21 -10.19 20.76
C GLY A 106 3.78 -9.93 21.26
N GLY A 107 2.87 -10.86 20.95
CA GLY A 107 1.49 -10.84 21.43
C GLY A 107 0.68 -9.60 21.02
N PRO A 108 -0.44 -9.31 21.71
CA PRO A 108 -1.30 -8.16 21.39
C PRO A 108 -0.60 -6.82 21.57
N VAL A 109 0.33 -6.72 22.52
CA VAL A 109 1.10 -5.49 22.78
C VAL A 109 2.06 -5.22 21.62
N GLY A 110 2.73 -6.25 21.09
CA GLY A 110 3.60 -6.12 19.92
C GLY A 110 2.83 -5.74 18.66
N LEU A 111 1.63 -6.29 18.47
CA LEU A 111 0.74 -5.85 17.40
C LEU A 111 0.46 -4.33 17.50
N ALA A 112 0.01 -3.86 18.67
CA ALA A 112 -0.31 -2.45 18.88
C ALA A 112 0.92 -1.53 18.71
N ALA A 113 2.05 -1.88 19.35
CA ALA A 113 3.31 -1.13 19.27
C ALA A 113 3.83 -1.07 17.83
N GLY A 114 3.85 -2.20 17.13
CA GLY A 114 4.21 -2.26 15.72
C GLY A 114 3.31 -1.35 14.88
N THR A 115 1.99 -1.46 14.99
CA THR A 115 1.05 -0.63 14.22
C THR A 115 1.25 0.85 14.46
N LEU A 116 1.53 1.27 15.69
CA LEU A 116 1.86 2.67 16.01
C LEU A 116 3.16 3.12 15.33
N VAL A 117 4.20 2.29 15.38
CA VAL A 117 5.49 2.56 14.72
C VAL A 117 5.32 2.66 13.20
N LEU A 118 4.58 1.74 12.59
CA LEU A 118 4.29 1.76 11.16
C LEU A 118 3.51 3.02 10.76
N GLY A 119 2.46 3.35 11.52
CA GLY A 119 1.65 4.55 11.27
C GLY A 119 2.47 5.83 11.37
N GLY A 120 3.35 5.93 12.38
CA GLY A 120 4.28 7.05 12.54
C GLY A 120 5.28 7.15 11.40
N ALA A 121 5.93 6.03 11.02
CA ALA A 121 6.91 5.99 9.95
C ALA A 121 6.28 6.36 8.59
N LEU A 122 5.12 5.81 8.27
CA LEU A 122 4.36 6.14 7.06
C LEU A 122 3.92 7.61 7.04
N LEU A 123 3.49 8.15 8.18
CA LEU A 123 3.12 9.57 8.28
C LEU A 123 4.32 10.47 7.99
N VAL A 124 5.47 10.22 8.64
CA VAL A 124 6.72 10.97 8.41
C VAL A 124 7.12 10.88 6.95
N GLN A 125 7.08 9.68 6.36
CA GLN A 125 7.39 9.47 4.95
C GLN A 125 6.45 10.26 4.03
N PHE A 126 5.14 10.26 4.27
CA PHE A 126 4.19 11.00 3.44
C PHE A 126 4.33 12.51 3.58
N LEU A 127 4.68 13.01 4.77
CA LEU A 127 5.02 14.41 4.98
C LEU A 127 6.32 14.79 4.27
N PHE A 128 7.34 13.93 4.33
CA PHE A 128 8.60 14.14 3.63
C PHE A 128 8.43 14.15 2.10
N GLU A 129 7.71 13.17 1.54
CA GLU A 129 7.38 13.14 0.12
C GLU A 129 6.70 14.45 -0.28
N ARG A 130 5.69 14.91 0.48
CA ARG A 130 5.03 16.19 0.21
C ARG A 130 6.00 17.37 0.16
N TYR A 131 6.92 17.44 1.13
CA TYR A 131 7.90 18.53 1.22
C TYR A 131 8.83 18.54 0.00
N VAL A 132 9.37 17.38 -0.38
CA VAL A 132 10.27 17.23 -1.54
C VAL A 132 9.57 17.57 -2.85
N PHE A 133 8.32 17.16 -3.01
CA PHE A 133 7.51 17.45 -4.20
C PHE A 133 6.99 18.89 -4.29
N ARG A 134 7.34 19.77 -3.34
CA ARG A 134 6.91 21.19 -3.30
C ARG A 134 5.39 21.38 -3.49
N LEU A 135 4.59 20.44 -2.99
CA LEU A 135 3.13 20.60 -2.96
C LEU A 135 2.81 21.75 -2.00
N ARG A 136 2.33 22.86 -2.56
CA ARG A 136 2.05 24.14 -1.89
C ARG A 136 1.54 23.92 -0.45
N PRO A 137 2.13 24.57 0.57
CA PRO A 137 1.71 24.39 1.95
C PRO A 137 0.24 24.80 2.09
N PRO A 138 -0.59 23.98 2.74
CA PRO A 138 -2.02 24.24 2.84
C PRO A 138 -2.26 25.28 3.93
N ALA A 139 -3.26 26.14 3.73
CA ALA A 139 -3.67 27.11 4.74
C ALA A 139 -4.37 26.49 5.97
N ARG A 140 -4.55 25.15 6.04
CA ARG A 140 -5.26 24.44 7.12
C ARG A 140 -4.61 23.08 7.44
N LEU A 141 -4.81 22.63 8.69
CA LEU A 141 -4.50 21.28 9.17
C LEU A 141 -5.11 20.23 8.23
N GLU A 142 -4.25 19.48 7.54
CA GLU A 142 -4.67 18.51 6.55
C GLU A 142 -4.65 17.08 7.11
N LEU A 143 -5.82 16.45 7.17
CA LEU A 143 -6.01 15.12 7.76
C LEU A 143 -5.64 13.95 6.84
N THR A 144 -5.46 14.13 5.53
CA THR A 144 -5.26 12.99 4.62
C THR A 144 -3.94 12.25 4.76
N PRO A 145 -2.75 12.86 4.97
CA PRO A 145 -1.54 12.05 5.18
C PRO A 145 -1.68 11.17 6.43
N ILE A 146 -2.27 11.71 7.49
CA ILE A 146 -2.62 10.98 8.71
C ILE A 146 -3.56 9.83 8.35
N LEU A 147 -4.65 10.12 7.64
CA LEU A 147 -5.65 9.11 7.33
C LEU A 147 -5.08 8.00 6.42
N SER A 148 -4.33 8.33 5.37
CA SER A 148 -3.68 7.35 4.51
C SER A 148 -2.66 6.48 5.27
N ALA A 149 -1.87 7.08 6.17
CA ALA A 149 -0.94 6.35 7.02
C ALA A 149 -1.68 5.41 7.98
N THR A 150 -2.76 5.88 8.62
CA THR A 150 -3.57 5.06 9.53
C THR A 150 -4.25 3.90 8.80
N LEU A 151 -4.76 4.10 7.58
CA LEU A 151 -5.38 3.02 6.80
C LEU A 151 -4.38 1.93 6.44
N LEU A 152 -3.18 2.29 5.98
CA LEU A 152 -2.13 1.33 5.66
C LEU A 152 -1.61 0.61 6.91
N ALA A 153 -1.42 1.35 8.01
CA ALA A 153 -1.00 0.77 9.28
C ALA A 153 -2.05 -0.22 9.82
N LEU A 154 -3.35 0.15 9.74
CA LEU A 154 -4.45 -0.72 10.12
C LEU A 154 -4.49 -1.98 9.24
N GLY A 155 -4.28 -1.83 7.93
CA GLY A 155 -4.19 -2.97 7.03
C GLY A 155 -3.01 -3.89 7.34
N GLY A 156 -1.84 -3.34 7.63
CA GLY A 156 -0.68 -4.11 8.13
C GLY A 156 -1.01 -4.83 9.44
N ALA A 157 -1.68 -4.16 10.38
CA ALA A 157 -2.16 -4.76 11.62
C ALA A 157 -3.09 -5.94 11.36
N THR A 158 -4.04 -5.82 10.41
CA THR A 158 -4.94 -6.92 10.06
C THR A 158 -4.19 -8.12 9.47
N LEU A 159 -3.16 -7.89 8.65
CA LEU A 159 -2.29 -8.96 8.14
C LEU A 159 -1.59 -9.69 9.30
N LEU A 160 -0.96 -8.94 10.20
CA LEU A 160 -0.23 -9.52 11.32
C LEU A 160 -1.15 -10.27 12.29
N ALA A 161 -2.30 -9.67 12.61
CA ALA A 161 -3.29 -10.29 13.48
C ALA A 161 -3.85 -11.58 12.89
N SER A 162 -4.04 -11.64 11.57
CA SER A 162 -4.54 -12.85 10.90
C SER A 162 -3.61 -14.05 11.06
N VAL A 163 -2.30 -13.83 11.13
CA VAL A 163 -1.32 -14.91 11.29
C VAL A 163 -1.12 -15.26 12.77
N TRP A 164 -1.11 -14.26 13.66
CA TRP A 164 -0.80 -14.49 15.07
C TRP A 164 -1.97 -15.01 15.89
N PHE A 165 -3.19 -14.60 15.55
CA PHE A 165 -4.36 -14.84 16.40
C PHE A 165 -5.48 -15.63 15.71
N VAL A 166 -5.44 -15.78 14.38
CA VAL A 166 -6.55 -16.36 13.62
C VAL A 166 -6.10 -17.62 12.88
N ASN A 167 -6.30 -18.78 13.51
CA ASN A 167 -6.11 -20.08 12.83
C ASN A 167 -7.38 -20.51 12.11
N LEU A 168 -7.96 -19.62 11.30
CA LEU A 168 -9.16 -19.91 10.51
C LEU A 168 -8.75 -20.38 9.12
N ALA A 169 -9.09 -21.63 8.81
CA ALA A 169 -8.97 -22.19 7.47
C ALA A 169 -10.32 -22.79 7.04
N VAL A 170 -10.93 -22.23 6.00
CA VAL A 170 -12.12 -22.80 5.36
C VAL A 170 -11.62 -23.70 4.24
N VAL A 171 -11.93 -24.99 4.35
CA VAL A 171 -11.57 -26.00 3.36
C VAL A 171 -12.83 -26.39 2.61
N SER A 172 -12.84 -26.21 1.28
CA SER A 172 -13.95 -26.70 0.46
C SER A 172 -13.94 -28.23 0.43
N PRO A 173 -15.10 -28.89 0.31
CA PRO A 173 -15.14 -30.31 -0.06
C PRO A 173 -14.31 -30.55 -1.33
N PRO A 174 -13.58 -31.66 -1.43
CA PRO A 174 -12.79 -31.96 -2.63
C PRO A 174 -13.72 -32.10 -3.83
N ILE A 175 -13.48 -31.30 -4.87
CA ILE A 175 -14.21 -31.42 -6.15
C ILE A 175 -13.36 -32.31 -7.05
N SER A 176 -13.86 -33.50 -7.36
CA SER A 176 -13.23 -34.40 -8.31
C SER A 176 -13.53 -33.95 -9.74
N VAL A 177 -12.51 -33.52 -10.47
CA VAL A 177 -12.58 -33.22 -11.91
C VAL A 177 -11.76 -34.28 -12.64
N ASP A 178 -12.46 -35.27 -13.21
CA ASP A 178 -11.96 -36.45 -13.93
C ASP A 178 -10.89 -37.30 -13.23
N THR A 179 -9.70 -36.75 -13.00
CA THR A 179 -8.54 -37.41 -12.38
C THR A 179 -7.81 -36.53 -11.35
N THR A 180 -8.21 -35.27 -11.21
CA THR A 180 -7.62 -34.32 -10.26
C THR A 180 -8.61 -33.95 -9.17
N THR A 181 -8.17 -34.00 -7.92
CA THR A 181 -8.92 -33.51 -6.78
C THR A 181 -8.51 -32.07 -6.51
N VAL A 182 -9.43 -31.14 -6.73
CA VAL A 182 -9.20 -29.73 -6.43
C VAL A 182 -9.78 -29.43 -5.05
N VAL A 183 -8.91 -29.01 -4.14
CA VAL A 183 -9.29 -28.54 -2.80
C VAL A 183 -8.98 -27.05 -2.71
N VAL A 184 -10.01 -26.24 -2.51
CA VAL A 184 -9.84 -24.81 -2.27
C VAL A 184 -9.71 -24.59 -0.78
N ARG A 185 -8.53 -24.12 -0.34
CA ARG A 185 -8.28 -23.73 1.04
C ARG A 185 -8.21 -22.20 1.12
N ILE A 186 -9.16 -21.61 1.84
CA ILE A 186 -9.19 -20.18 2.14
C ILE A 186 -8.69 -19.97 3.56
N GLU A 187 -7.53 -19.33 3.69
CA GLU A 187 -6.91 -19.03 4.98
C GLU A 187 -7.18 -17.59 5.41
N ALA A 188 -7.20 -17.34 6.72
CA ALA A 188 -7.38 -15.99 7.28
C ALA A 188 -6.42 -14.95 6.67
N VAL A 189 -5.20 -15.36 6.35
CA VAL A 189 -4.19 -14.50 5.70
C VAL A 189 -4.64 -14.02 4.32
N GLN A 190 -5.33 -14.85 3.54
CA GLN A 190 -5.82 -14.46 2.21
C GLN A 190 -6.90 -13.38 2.33
N ILE A 191 -7.81 -13.53 3.30
CA ILE A 191 -8.83 -12.52 3.60
C ILE A 191 -8.16 -11.22 4.07
N ALA A 192 -7.14 -11.31 4.93
CA ALA A 192 -6.41 -10.15 5.42
C ALA A 192 -5.64 -9.42 4.29
N VAL A 193 -5.07 -10.14 3.31
CA VAL A 193 -4.46 -9.55 2.11
C VAL A 193 -5.50 -8.77 1.29
N VAL A 194 -6.72 -9.29 1.15
CA VAL A 194 -7.81 -8.57 0.46
C VAL A 194 -8.19 -7.31 1.24
N VAL A 195 -8.36 -7.40 2.56
CA VAL A 195 -8.66 -6.25 3.42
C VAL A 195 -7.54 -5.19 3.33
N PHE A 196 -6.28 -5.61 3.40
CA PHE A 196 -5.13 -4.74 3.20
C PHE A 196 -5.21 -4.02 1.85
N GLY A 197 -5.52 -4.74 0.77
CA GLY A 197 -5.60 -4.15 -0.56
C GLY A 197 -6.72 -3.13 -0.71
N VAL A 198 -7.87 -3.35 -0.08
CA VAL A 198 -8.96 -2.36 -0.03
C VAL A 198 -8.52 -1.11 0.73
N LEU A 199 -7.87 -1.27 1.89
CA LEU A 199 -7.39 -0.14 2.68
C LEU A 199 -6.28 0.63 1.96
N ALA A 200 -5.35 -0.07 1.31
CA ALA A 200 -4.31 0.52 0.48
C ALA A 200 -4.92 1.30 -0.70
N PHE A 201 -5.93 0.73 -1.37
CA PHE A 201 -6.65 1.41 -2.44
C PHE A 201 -7.30 2.72 -1.96
N VAL A 202 -8.01 2.68 -0.83
CA VAL A 202 -8.63 3.90 -0.27
C VAL A 202 -7.55 4.93 0.12
N ALA A 203 -6.44 4.48 0.71
CA ALA A 203 -5.32 5.35 1.08
C ALA A 203 -4.71 6.05 -0.15
N HIS A 204 -4.50 5.32 -1.24
CA HIS A 204 -3.97 5.82 -2.51
C HIS A 204 -4.94 6.70 -3.26
N GLN A 205 -6.22 6.32 -3.32
CA GLN A 205 -7.25 7.09 -3.98
C GLN A 205 -7.38 8.48 -3.36
N ARG A 206 -7.37 8.57 -2.02
CA ARG A 206 -7.38 9.86 -1.30
C ARG A 206 -6.14 10.70 -1.60
N ARG A 207 -4.99 10.05 -1.79
CA ARG A 207 -3.73 10.72 -2.14
C ARG A 207 -3.74 11.25 -3.58
N CYS A 208 -4.15 10.44 -4.56
CA CYS A 208 -4.29 10.83 -5.95
C CYS A 208 -5.34 11.94 -6.15
N GLN A 209 -6.47 11.88 -5.46
CA GLN A 209 -7.49 12.92 -5.52
C GLN A 209 -6.97 14.30 -5.10
N ARG A 210 -5.99 14.35 -4.20
CA ARG A 210 -5.35 15.62 -3.81
C ARG A 210 -4.40 16.13 -4.89
N LEU A 211 -3.53 15.25 -5.40
CA LEU A 211 -2.58 15.60 -6.46
C LEU A 211 -3.28 16.14 -7.71
N LEU A 212 -4.50 15.69 -8.00
CA LEU A 212 -5.29 16.16 -9.15
C LEU A 212 -6.09 17.45 -8.88
N ARG A 213 -6.22 17.87 -7.62
CA ARG A 213 -6.91 19.12 -7.22
C ARG A 213 -5.95 20.30 -7.11
N SER A 214 -4.67 20.04 -6.85
CA SER A 214 -3.58 21.03 -6.91
C SER A 214 -3.20 21.35 -8.35
#